data_AF-A0A963JP10-F1
#
_entry.id   AF-A0A963JP10-F1
#
_cell.length_a   1.000
_cell.length_b   1.000
_cell.length_c   1.000
_cell.angle_alpha   90.00
_cell.angle_beta   90.00
_cell.angle_gamma   90.00
#
_symmetry.space_group_name_H-M   'P 1'
#
loop_
_entity.id
_entity.type
_entity.pdbx_description
1 polymer ?
#
loop_
_entity_poly.entity_id
_entity_poly.type
_entity_poly.pdbx_seq_one_letter_code
_entity_poly.pdbx_strand_id
1 'polypeptide(L)'
;MKIVSVFGIAILSTLMISSVLAGSLDKYRDDFPAPSVYQQQFSPDEVKRRLNEKMKRAIQILNTMEGEEKERWINEYKNRLEEALASGNHLKAAYYRGILEGAE
;
A
#
# COMPACT_ATOMS: atom_id res chain seq x y z
N MET A 1 -25.85 -28.60 46.79
CA MET A 1 -26.06 -29.19 45.44
C MET A 1 -27.18 -28.46 44.73
N LYS A 2 -26.88 -27.77 43.62
CA LYS A 2 -27.63 -27.74 42.35
C LYS A 2 -26.96 -26.71 41.42
N ILE A 3 -26.38 -27.23 40.35
CA ILE A 3 -25.80 -26.50 39.21
C ILE A 3 -26.93 -26.26 38.22
N VAL A 4 -27.05 -25.04 37.67
CA VAL A 4 -27.71 -24.76 36.38
C VAL A 4 -27.00 -23.52 35.81
N SER A 5 -25.89 -23.65 35.07
CA SER A 5 -25.82 -23.91 33.62
C SER A 5 -26.70 -22.98 32.78
N VAL A 6 -26.11 -21.95 32.18
CA VAL A 6 -26.60 -21.40 30.91
C VAL A 6 -25.40 -21.26 29.98
N PHE A 7 -25.33 -22.21 29.06
CA PHE A 7 -24.48 -22.23 27.89
C PHE A 7 -24.85 -21.08 26.96
N GLY A 8 -23.91 -20.18 26.68
CA GLY A 8 -23.98 -19.28 25.53
C GLY A 8 -23.15 -19.88 24.39
N ILE A 9 -23.81 -20.66 23.53
CA ILE A 9 -23.22 -21.33 22.38
C ILE A 9 -22.78 -20.26 21.36
N ALA A 10 -21.47 -20.13 21.15
CA ALA A 10 -20.92 -19.42 20.00
C ALA A 10 -21.21 -20.24 18.75
N ILE A 11 -22.17 -19.79 17.93
CA ILE A 11 -22.38 -20.34 16.59
C ILE A 11 -21.27 -19.77 15.70
N LEU A 12 -20.16 -20.51 15.63
CA LEU A 12 -19.09 -20.29 14.69
C LEU A 12 -19.58 -20.82 13.33
N SER A 13 -20.01 -19.92 12.45
CA SER A 13 -20.39 -20.25 11.08
C SER A 13 -19.15 -20.65 10.29
N THR A 14 -18.78 -21.94 10.34
CA THR A 14 -17.70 -22.51 9.54
C THR A 14 -18.13 -22.60 8.08
N LEU A 15 -17.77 -21.60 7.28
CA LEU A 15 -17.82 -21.66 5.83
C LEU A 15 -16.80 -22.72 5.36
N MET A 16 -17.30 -23.88 4.98
CA MET A 16 -16.53 -24.97 4.36
C MET A 16 -16.10 -24.53 2.96
N ILE A 17 -14.88 -24.01 2.82
CA ILE A 17 -14.22 -23.82 1.53
C ILE A 17 -13.74 -25.19 1.09
N SER A 18 -14.38 -25.76 0.07
CA SER A 18 -13.94 -27.00 -0.57
C SER A 18 -12.53 -26.80 -1.16
N SER A 19 -11.54 -27.50 -0.62
CA SER A 19 -10.18 -27.53 -1.15
C SER A 19 -10.18 -28.25 -2.50
N VAL A 20 -10.31 -27.50 -3.59
CA VAL A 20 -10.01 -28.03 -4.92
C VAL A 20 -8.51 -28.30 -4.96
N LEU A 21 -8.16 -29.57 -5.18
CA LEU A 21 -6.79 -30.07 -5.27
C LEU A 21 -6.12 -29.47 -6.52
N ALA A 22 -5.51 -28.29 -6.39
CA ALA A 22 -4.67 -27.73 -7.43
C ALA A 22 -3.41 -28.61 -7.55
N GLY A 23 -3.20 -29.25 -8.70
CA GLY A 23 -1.98 -30.01 -8.98
C GLY A 23 -0.73 -29.13 -8.80
N SER A 24 0.37 -29.71 -8.30
CA SER A 24 1.56 -28.91 -7.96
C SER A 24 2.21 -28.31 -9.22
N LEU A 25 2.61 -27.04 -9.10
CA LEU A 25 3.29 -26.28 -10.15
C LEU A 25 4.82 -26.57 -10.17
N ASP A 26 5.26 -27.73 -9.67
CA ASP A 26 6.69 -28.06 -9.48
C ASP A 26 7.50 -28.05 -10.79
N LYS A 27 6.85 -28.13 -11.95
CA LYS A 27 7.51 -28.10 -13.27
C LYS A 27 8.18 -26.76 -13.63
N TYR A 28 7.95 -25.70 -12.86
CA TYR A 28 8.53 -24.38 -13.10
C TYR A 28 9.59 -23.97 -12.05
N ARG A 29 9.97 -24.88 -11.16
CA ARG A 29 10.73 -24.52 -9.95
C ARG A 29 12.25 -24.43 -10.14
N ASP A 30 12.84 -25.19 -11.07
CA ASP A 30 14.29 -25.46 -10.98
C ASP A 30 15.21 -24.94 -12.10
N ASP A 31 14.71 -24.34 -13.19
CA ASP A 31 15.58 -23.96 -14.33
C ASP A 31 15.75 -22.46 -14.61
N PHE A 32 15.30 -21.58 -13.71
CA PHE A 32 15.65 -20.16 -13.80
C PHE A 32 16.69 -19.82 -12.74
N PRO A 33 17.93 -19.42 -13.10
CA PRO A 33 18.69 -18.60 -12.17
C PRO A 33 17.80 -17.38 -11.90
N ALA A 34 17.31 -17.26 -10.66
CA ALA A 34 16.61 -16.06 -10.23
C ALA A 34 17.47 -14.90 -10.72
N PRO A 35 16.93 -13.96 -11.52
CA PRO A 35 17.72 -12.83 -11.94
C PRO A 35 18.25 -12.22 -10.65
N SER A 36 19.57 -12.24 -10.49
CA SER A 36 20.23 -11.44 -9.48
C SER A 36 19.92 -10.01 -9.89
N VAL A 37 18.79 -9.52 -9.42
CA VAL A 37 18.43 -8.11 -9.48
C VAL A 37 19.47 -7.47 -8.58
N TYR A 38 20.62 -7.13 -9.16
CA TYR A 38 21.60 -6.26 -8.53
C TYR A 38 20.78 -5.08 -8.02
N GLN A 39 20.54 -5.03 -6.71
CA GLN A 39 19.95 -3.87 -6.06
C GLN A 39 21.01 -2.77 -6.20
N GLN A 40 20.96 -2.06 -7.33
CA GLN A 40 21.72 -0.84 -7.53
C GLN A 40 21.29 0.10 -6.41
N GLN A 41 22.13 0.19 -5.38
CA GLN A 41 21.94 1.13 -4.30
C GLN A 41 22.14 2.52 -4.90
N PHE A 42 21.02 3.18 -5.19
CA PHE A 42 21.05 4.52 -5.79
C PHE A 42 21.77 5.49 -4.86
N SER A 43 22.55 6.40 -5.44
CA SER A 43 23.14 7.48 -4.66
C SER A 43 22.02 8.35 -4.05
N PRO A 44 22.27 9.02 -2.90
CA PRO A 44 21.28 9.91 -2.29
C PRO A 44 20.73 10.98 -3.26
N ASP A 45 21.60 11.51 -4.14
CA ASP A 45 21.21 12.49 -5.16
C ASP A 45 20.26 11.89 -6.21
N GLU A 46 20.52 10.65 -6.63
CA GLU A 46 19.67 9.94 -7.58
C GLU A 46 18.31 9.59 -6.95
N VAL A 47 18.29 9.24 -5.66
CA VAL A 47 17.04 9.04 -4.90
C VAL A 47 16.24 10.35 -4.84
N LYS A 48 16.89 11.47 -4.51
CA LYS A 48 16.25 12.79 -4.45
C LYS A 48 15.69 13.22 -5.80
N ARG A 49 16.47 13.04 -6.88
CA ARG A 49 16.04 13.34 -8.26
C ARG A 49 14.79 12.55 -8.62
N ARG A 50 14.81 11.23 -8.40
CA ARG A 50 13.66 10.34 -8.69
C ARG A 50 12.44 10.68 -7.85
N LEU A 51 12.63 11.04 -6.58
CA LEU A 51 11.52 11.45 -5.71
C LEU A 51 10.86 12.72 -6.25
N ASN A 52 11.66 13.72 -6.64
CA ASN A 52 11.17 14.95 -7.24
C ASN A 52 10.42 14.70 -8.56
N GLU A 53 10.93 13.81 -9.42
CA GLU A 53 10.25 13.43 -10.66
C GLU A 53 8.89 12.77 -10.40
N LYS A 54 8.82 11.86 -9.41
CA LYS A 54 7.57 11.24 -8.99
C LYS A 54 6.57 12.26 -8.46
N MET A 55 7.04 13.21 -7.64
CA MET A 55 6.22 14.30 -7.11
C MET A 55 5.63 15.15 -8.23
N LYS A 56 6.47 15.60 -9.18
CA LYS A 56 6.03 16.38 -10.35
C LYS A 56 4.98 15.63 -11.18
N ARG A 57 5.19 14.33 -11.41
CA ARG A 57 4.22 13.50 -12.13
C ARG A 57 2.90 13.37 -11.38
N ALA A 58 2.93 13.19 -10.06
CA ALA A 58 1.72 13.12 -9.25
C ALA A 58 0.92 14.43 -9.33
N ILE A 59 1.60 15.59 -9.23
CA ILE A 59 0.99 16.90 -9.40
C ILE A 59 0.36 17.05 -10.79
N GLN A 60 1.08 16.70 -11.85
CA GLN A 60 0.55 16.75 -13.22
C GLN A 60 -0.72 15.91 -13.36
N ILE A 61 -0.71 14.68 -12.87
CA ILE A 61 -1.89 13.79 -12.93
C ILE A 61 -3.07 14.41 -12.18
N LEU A 62 -2.85 14.88 -10.94
CA LEU A 62 -3.90 15.53 -10.15
C LEU A 62 -4.47 16.77 -10.84
N ASN A 63 -3.63 17.55 -11.52
CA ASN A 63 -4.06 18.74 -12.25
C ASN A 63 -4.78 18.43 -13.56
N THR A 64 -4.66 17.21 -14.09
CA THR A 64 -5.48 16.74 -15.22
C THR A 64 -6.80 16.10 -14.78
N MET A 65 -6.97 15.81 -13.49
CA MET A 65 -8.21 15.25 -12.94
C MET A 65 -9.19 16.37 -12.61
N GLU A 66 -10.48 16.10 -12.74
CA GLU A 66 -11.55 17.04 -12.42
C GLU A 66 -12.60 16.41 -11.51
N GLY A 67 -13.32 17.25 -10.76
CA GLY A 67 -14.44 16.84 -9.92
C GLY A 67 -14.07 15.86 -8.81
N GLU A 68 -14.99 14.93 -8.54
CA GLU A 68 -14.92 14.02 -7.39
C GLU A 68 -13.68 13.11 -7.38
N GLU A 69 -13.13 12.78 -8.56
CA GLU A 69 -11.91 11.97 -8.62
C GLU A 69 -10.70 12.74 -8.09
N LYS A 70 -10.56 14.01 -8.49
CA LYS A 70 -9.50 14.89 -7.96
C LYS A 70 -9.64 15.02 -6.45
N GLU A 71 -10.84 15.30 -5.95
CA GLU A 71 -11.10 15.45 -4.52
C GLU A 71 -10.76 14.18 -3.73
N ARG A 72 -11.10 13.00 -4.25
CA ARG A 72 -10.78 11.71 -3.63
C ARG A 72 -9.27 11.52 -3.48
N TRP A 73 -8.51 11.81 -4.54
CA TRP A 73 -7.06 11.69 -4.49
C TRP A 73 -6.41 12.74 -3.59
N ILE A 74 -6.91 13.96 -3.57
CA ILE A 74 -6.45 14.99 -2.63
C ILE A 74 -6.67 14.53 -1.18
N ASN A 75 -7.84 13.96 -0.86
CA ASN A 75 -8.11 13.44 0.47
C ASN A 75 -7.22 12.24 0.82
N GLU A 76 -6.96 11.33 -0.13
CA GLU A 76 -6.01 10.25 0.04
C GLU A 76 -4.59 10.76 0.36
N TYR A 77 -4.12 11.79 -0.35
CA TYR A 77 -2.82 12.41 -0.06
C TYR A 77 -2.78 13.11 1.31
N LYS A 78 -3.88 13.71 1.76
CA LYS A 78 -4.00 14.26 3.12
C LYS A 78 -3.89 13.17 4.18
N ASN A 79 -4.60 12.06 4.02
CA ASN A 79 -4.53 10.92 4.94
C ASN A 79 -3.09 10.37 5.04
N ARG A 80 -2.42 10.19 3.90
CA ARG A 80 -1.02 9.73 3.87
C ARG A 80 -0.04 10.72 4.49
N LEU A 81 -0.32 12.02 4.38
CA LEU A 81 0.46 13.04 5.06
C LEU A 81 0.30 12.91 6.58
N GLU A 82 -0.91 12.74 7.08
CA GLU A 82 -1.18 12.54 8.50
C GLU A 82 -0.50 11.27 9.04
N GLU A 83 -0.59 10.16 8.32
CA GLU A 83 0.13 8.92 8.67
C GLU A 83 1.66 9.11 8.69
N ALA A 84 2.20 9.86 7.73
CA ALA A 84 3.62 10.16 7.66
C ALA A 84 4.07 11.05 8.83
N LEU A 85 3.25 12.02 9.24
CA LEU A 85 3.50 12.87 10.41
C LEU A 85 3.41 12.06 11.71
N ALA A 86 2.37 11.22 11.86
CA ALA A 86 2.17 10.37 13.03
C ALA A 86 3.31 9.34 13.21
N SER A 87 3.86 8.83 12.12
CA SER A 87 5.02 7.92 12.13
C SER A 87 6.38 8.61 12.23
N GLY A 88 6.42 9.95 12.28
CA GLY A 88 7.67 10.72 12.31
C GLY A 88 8.49 10.65 11.01
N ASN A 89 7.89 10.19 9.91
CA ASN A 89 8.57 10.07 8.62
C ASN A 89 8.56 11.43 7.88
N HIS A 90 9.48 12.31 8.26
CA HIS A 90 9.58 13.66 7.71
C HIS A 90 9.80 13.70 6.19
N LEU A 91 10.51 12.73 5.61
CA LEU A 91 10.73 12.67 4.17
C LEU A 91 9.42 12.38 3.41
N LYS A 92 8.64 11.40 3.88
CA LYS A 92 7.30 11.11 3.30
C LYS A 92 6.35 12.27 3.52
N ALA A 93 6.36 12.89 4.70
CA ALA A 93 5.52 14.04 4.98
C ALA A 93 5.83 15.23 4.05
N ALA A 94 7.11 15.56 3.85
CA ALA A 94 7.52 16.60 2.91
C ALA A 94 7.11 16.27 1.46
N TYR A 95 7.22 15.00 1.06
CA TYR A 95 6.79 14.54 -0.27
C TYR A 95 5.28 14.74 -0.48
N TYR A 96 4.43 14.29 0.44
CA TYR A 96 2.97 14.43 0.28
C TYR A 96 2.51 15.88 0.41
N ARG A 97 3.12 16.66 1.30
CA ARG A 97 2.88 18.10 1.40
C ARG A 97 3.19 18.80 0.08
N GLY A 98 4.34 18.51 -0.54
CA GLY A 98 4.72 19.08 -1.83
C GLY A 98 3.77 18.71 -2.98
N ILE A 99 3.15 17.52 -2.95
CA ILE A 99 2.11 17.15 -3.91
C ILE A 99 0.87 18.02 -3.71
N LEU A 100 0.40 18.15 -2.47
CA LEU A 100 -0.81 18.91 -2.13
C LEU A 100 -0.64 20.38 -2.49
N GLU A 101 0.48 21.00 -2.09
CA GLU A 101 0.80 22.41 -2.40
C GLU A 101 0.93 22.68 -3.91
N GLY A 102 1.31 21.68 -4.71
CA GLY A 102 1.43 21.82 -6.17
C GLY A 102 0.14 21.55 -6.96
N ALA A 103 -0.88 20.97 -6.31
CA ALA A 103 -2.14 20.56 -6.94
C ALA A 103 -3.35 21.44 -6.55
N GLU A 104 -3.15 22.32 -5.55
CA GLU A 104 -4.01 23.47 -5.24
C GLU A 104 -3.92 24.54 -6.34
#